data_AF-A0A7Y5DYQ7-F1
#
_entry.id   AF-A0A7Y5DYQ7-F1
#
_cell.length_a   1.000
_cell.length_b   1.000
_cell.length_c   1.000
_cell.angle_alpha   90.00
_cell.angle_beta   90.00
_cell.angle_gamma   90.00
#
_symmetry.space_group_name_H-M   'P 1'
#
loop_
_entity.id
_entity.type
_entity.pdbx_description
1 polymer ?
#
loop_
_entity_poly.entity_id
_entity_poly.type
_entity_poly.pdbx_seq_one_letter_code
_entity_poly.pdbx_strand_id
1 'polypeptide(L)'
;MSEPTVKIPSKRRAQGAGLALVPVVVAAFLGFLSLPRAVPPDEVPLPEVDGRALEKTRAIEDHLIANFDREGLVGDVRALGSALRAYHRAQLDGTADTAATKQDVERARALAVGTAGMEKVHALFVVQRTAFFREVAAYESTGVESDELRELGGAFLPRLRQAGWVRDHRILASDDERRVLYKMMWGLDVGLDQDAPFVLDLEERRILYRLYLRLPHPPEHLRVTLAKAKEHARDAAECAKVEDEERAMAEKWRVSKITVLGEFDPTYPTEYALGIAHYRLGDYVASAADFRRHLDRHPSGPLTLRAQNYLKAALQAAEGTL
;
A
#
# COMPACT_ATOMS: atom_id res chain seq x y z
N MET A 1 -71.06 60.74 -9.98
CA MET A 1 -70.80 59.31 -10.27
C MET A 1 -69.42 59.00 -9.74
N SER A 2 -69.34 58.35 -8.59
CA SER A 2 -68.10 58.11 -7.85
C SER A 2 -67.74 56.63 -7.96
N GLU A 3 -66.53 56.34 -8.47
CA GLU A 3 -65.97 54.99 -8.53
C GLU A 3 -65.70 54.43 -7.12
N PRO A 4 -66.06 53.16 -6.84
CA PRO A 4 -65.72 52.53 -5.57
C PRO A 4 -64.27 52.07 -5.59
N THR A 5 -63.45 52.64 -4.70
CA THR A 5 -62.06 52.21 -4.48
C THR A 5 -62.06 50.88 -3.72
N VAL A 6 -61.74 49.78 -4.41
CA VAL A 6 -61.59 48.45 -3.80
C VAL A 6 -60.31 48.41 -2.96
N LYS A 7 -60.44 48.46 -1.64
CA LYS A 7 -59.33 48.21 -0.70
C LYS A 7 -59.04 46.71 -0.63
N ILE A 8 -57.97 46.27 -1.30
CA ILE A 8 -57.45 44.89 -1.18
C ILE A 8 -56.88 44.71 0.25
N PRO A 9 -57.32 43.69 1.01
CA PRO A 9 -56.88 43.49 2.39
C PRO A 9 -55.39 43.10 2.48
N SER A 10 -54.62 43.86 3.26
CA SER A 10 -53.16 43.76 3.42
C SER A 10 -52.66 42.47 4.10
N LYS A 11 -53.57 41.62 4.60
CA LYS A 11 -53.20 40.40 5.34
C LYS A 11 -52.61 39.27 4.47
N ARG A 12 -52.74 39.30 3.14
CA ARG A 12 -52.12 38.30 2.24
C ARG A 12 -50.62 38.50 1.99
N ARG A 13 -50.05 39.68 2.27
CA ARG A 13 -48.59 39.92 2.09
C ARG A 13 -47.72 39.30 3.19
N ALA A 14 -48.25 39.11 4.40
CA ALA A 14 -47.50 38.57 5.53
C ALA A 14 -47.26 37.04 5.44
N GLN A 15 -48.17 36.29 4.80
CA GLN A 15 -48.02 34.82 4.64
C GLN A 15 -47.00 34.43 3.56
N GLY A 16 -46.79 35.27 2.54
CA GLY A 16 -45.75 35.01 1.51
C GLY A 16 -44.32 35.29 1.98
N ALA A 17 -44.15 36.20 2.94
CA ALA A 17 -42.83 36.58 3.46
C ALA A 17 -42.16 35.45 4.28
N GLY A 18 -42.95 34.64 5.01
CA GLY A 18 -42.43 33.50 5.78
C GLY A 18 -41.87 32.37 4.90
N LEU A 19 -42.47 32.13 3.73
CA LEU A 19 -42.01 31.11 2.78
C LEU A 19 -40.74 31.54 2.02
N ALA A 20 -40.54 32.84 1.79
CA ALA A 20 -39.33 33.38 1.15
C ALA A 20 -38.08 33.34 2.06
N LEU A 21 -38.26 33.21 3.38
CA LEU A 21 -37.14 33.13 4.33
C LEU A 21 -36.45 31.76 4.30
N VAL A 22 -37.20 30.68 4.03
CA VAL A 22 -36.68 29.31 4.05
C VAL A 22 -35.55 29.12 3.03
N PRO A 23 -35.68 29.51 1.74
CA PRO A 23 -34.56 29.41 0.78
C PRO A 23 -33.34 30.23 1.18
N VAL A 24 -33.51 31.40 1.80
CA VAL A 24 -32.40 32.26 2.24
C VAL A 24 -31.65 31.61 3.41
N VAL A 25 -32.36 31.08 4.39
CA VAL A 25 -31.74 30.37 5.52
C VAL A 25 -31.03 29.11 5.03
N VAL A 26 -31.67 28.33 4.15
CA VAL A 26 -31.03 27.15 3.54
C VAL A 26 -29.79 27.53 2.75
N ALA A 27 -29.85 28.60 1.93
CA ALA A 27 -28.69 29.08 1.18
C ALA A 27 -27.56 29.58 2.09
N ALA A 28 -27.88 30.27 3.19
CA ALA A 28 -26.90 30.71 4.18
C ALA A 28 -26.27 29.53 4.92
N PHE A 29 -27.05 28.52 5.31
CA PHE A 29 -26.54 27.29 5.92
C PHE A 29 -25.67 26.50 4.95
N LEU A 30 -26.09 26.32 3.70
CA LEU A 30 -25.29 25.67 2.66
C LEU A 30 -24.00 26.46 2.38
N GLY A 31 -24.08 27.80 2.33
CA GLY A 31 -22.90 28.67 2.20
C GLY A 31 -21.93 28.50 3.36
N PHE A 32 -22.43 28.44 4.59
CA PHE A 32 -21.60 28.22 5.79
C PHE A 32 -20.99 26.82 5.84
N LEU A 33 -21.70 25.79 5.37
CA LEU A 33 -21.17 24.43 5.25
C LEU A 33 -20.10 24.30 4.16
N SER A 34 -20.15 25.15 3.13
CA SER A 34 -19.15 25.22 2.06
C SER A 34 -17.88 25.99 2.44
N LEU A 35 -17.84 26.69 3.58
CA LEU A 35 -16.64 27.40 4.03
C LEU A 35 -15.58 26.41 4.52
N PRO A 36 -14.33 26.49 4.01
CA PRO A 36 -13.27 25.59 4.45
C PRO A 36 -13.00 25.71 5.95
N ARG A 37 -12.95 24.56 6.62
CA ARG A 37 -12.62 24.43 8.04
C ARG A 37 -11.22 23.88 8.18
N ALA A 38 -10.46 24.38 9.15
CA ALA A 38 -9.17 23.79 9.48
C ALA A 38 -9.42 22.42 10.12
N VAL A 39 -9.19 21.37 9.35
CA VAL A 39 -9.27 19.98 9.82
C VAL A 39 -7.88 19.38 9.61
N PRO A 40 -7.22 18.85 10.66
CA PRO A 40 -5.96 18.15 10.50
C PRO A 40 -6.11 16.99 9.50
N PRO A 41 -5.18 16.83 8.56
CA PRO A 41 -5.24 15.73 7.60
C PRO A 41 -5.15 14.36 8.28
N ASP A 42 -6.04 13.46 7.89
CA ASP A 42 -6.29 12.19 8.58
C ASP A 42 -5.65 10.98 7.91
N GLU A 43 -5.88 10.74 6.63
CA GLU A 43 -5.53 9.51 5.92
C GLU A 43 -4.97 9.77 4.52
N VAL A 44 -3.79 9.20 4.27
CA VAL A 44 -3.19 9.15 2.93
C VAL A 44 -4.07 8.27 2.03
N PRO A 45 -4.53 8.75 0.86
CA PRO A 45 -5.34 7.93 -0.03
C PRO A 45 -4.57 6.69 -0.46
N LEU A 46 -5.25 5.55 -0.55
CA LEU A 46 -4.67 4.32 -1.08
C LEU A 46 -4.94 4.24 -2.59
N PRO A 47 -4.02 3.68 -3.40
CA PRO A 47 -4.27 3.49 -4.82
C PRO A 47 -5.46 2.54 -5.03
N GLU A 48 -6.29 2.87 -6.02
CA GLU A 48 -7.42 2.04 -6.42
C GLU A 48 -6.94 0.87 -7.27
N VAL A 49 -7.42 -0.33 -6.96
CA VAL A 49 -7.03 -1.57 -7.65
C VAL A 49 -8.24 -2.09 -8.43
N ASP A 50 -8.05 -2.40 -9.73
CA ASP A 50 -9.10 -2.97 -10.56
C ASP A 50 -9.30 -4.46 -10.24
N GLY A 51 -10.38 -4.75 -9.50
CA GLY A 51 -10.74 -6.13 -9.13
C GLY A 51 -10.92 -7.07 -10.33
N ARG A 52 -11.37 -6.56 -11.49
CA ARG A 52 -11.58 -7.39 -12.69
C ARG A 52 -10.25 -7.86 -13.29
N ALA A 53 -9.24 -6.99 -13.26
CA ALA A 53 -7.90 -7.34 -13.70
C ALA A 53 -7.30 -8.44 -12.81
N LEU A 54 -7.49 -8.34 -11.49
CA LEU A 54 -7.04 -9.38 -10.55
C LEU A 54 -7.75 -10.72 -10.76
N GLU A 55 -9.05 -10.71 -10.98
CA GLU A 55 -9.83 -11.92 -11.28
C GLU A 55 -9.34 -12.61 -12.56
N LYS A 56 -9.01 -11.83 -13.59
CA LYS A 56 -8.44 -12.37 -14.82
C LYS A 56 -7.09 -13.06 -14.57
N THR A 57 -6.20 -12.44 -13.79
CA THR A 57 -4.91 -13.05 -13.43
C THR A 57 -5.10 -14.34 -12.63
N ARG A 58 -6.04 -14.34 -11.67
CA ARG A 58 -6.40 -15.55 -10.91
C ARG A 58 -6.90 -16.67 -11.82
N ALA A 59 -7.78 -16.37 -12.77
CA ALA A 59 -8.29 -17.37 -13.71
C ALA A 59 -7.18 -18.00 -14.58
N ILE A 60 -6.17 -17.24 -14.98
CA ILE A 60 -5.00 -17.77 -15.71
C ILE A 60 -4.20 -18.73 -14.83
N GLU A 61 -3.99 -18.38 -13.56
CA GLU A 61 -3.23 -19.20 -12.62
C GLU A 61 -3.98 -20.46 -12.22
N ASP A 62 -5.30 -20.38 -12.05
CA ASP A 62 -6.16 -21.55 -11.79
C ASP A 62 -6.09 -22.55 -12.96
N HIS A 63 -6.05 -22.05 -14.20
CA HIS A 63 -5.84 -22.89 -15.37
C HIS A 63 -4.46 -23.57 -15.37
N LEU A 64 -3.40 -22.88 -14.92
CA LEU A 64 -2.06 -23.47 -14.79
C LEU A 64 -2.00 -24.56 -13.72
N ILE A 65 -2.68 -24.38 -12.59
CA ILE A 65 -2.80 -25.41 -11.54
C ILE A 65 -3.52 -26.64 -12.09
N ALA A 66 -4.67 -26.45 -12.76
CA ALA A 66 -5.44 -27.55 -13.33
C ALA A 66 -4.66 -28.34 -14.40
N ASN A 67 -3.76 -27.68 -15.13
CA ASN A 67 -2.85 -28.36 -16.06
C ASN A 67 -1.74 -29.11 -15.32
N PHE A 68 -1.18 -28.51 -14.27
CA PHE A 68 -0.19 -29.17 -13.42
C PHE A 68 -0.73 -30.45 -12.80
N ASP A 69 -1.95 -30.45 -12.25
CA ASP A 69 -2.54 -31.63 -11.62
C ASP A 69 -2.72 -32.81 -12.58
N ARG A 70 -2.81 -32.54 -13.89
CA ARG A 70 -2.97 -33.56 -14.94
C ARG A 70 -1.64 -34.08 -15.48
N GLU A 71 -0.67 -33.20 -15.72
CA GLU A 71 0.56 -33.53 -16.45
C GLU A 71 1.79 -33.66 -15.54
N GLY A 72 1.75 -33.07 -14.35
CA GLY A 72 2.90 -32.90 -13.47
C GLY A 72 3.94 -31.89 -13.99
N LEU A 73 4.99 -31.65 -13.21
CA LEU A 73 6.14 -30.83 -13.63
C LEU A 73 7.17 -31.70 -14.35
N VAL A 74 7.67 -31.18 -15.47
CA VAL A 74 8.78 -31.79 -16.21
C VAL A 74 10.08 -31.76 -15.40
N GLY A 75 11.02 -32.65 -15.73
CA GLY A 75 12.26 -32.88 -14.96
C GLY A 75 13.03 -31.61 -14.62
N ASP A 76 13.35 -30.79 -15.62
CA ASP A 76 14.15 -29.56 -15.43
C ASP A 76 13.43 -28.51 -14.59
N VAL A 77 12.11 -28.40 -14.73
CA VAL A 77 11.29 -27.47 -13.92
C VAL A 77 11.23 -27.95 -12.47
N ARG A 78 11.16 -29.26 -12.20
CA ARG A 78 11.29 -29.78 -10.84
C ARG A 78 12.68 -29.53 -10.26
N ALA A 79 13.73 -29.65 -11.08
CA ALA A 79 15.10 -29.36 -10.65
C ALA A 79 15.25 -27.88 -10.24
N LEU A 80 14.65 -26.95 -10.99
CA LEU A 80 14.57 -25.54 -10.60
C LEU A 80 13.86 -25.37 -9.25
N GLY A 81 12.71 -26.01 -9.05
CA GLY A 81 12.00 -25.97 -7.78
C GLY A 81 12.85 -26.46 -6.61
N SER A 82 13.57 -27.58 -6.77
CA SER A 82 14.47 -28.12 -5.75
C SER A 82 15.67 -27.23 -5.47
N ALA A 83 16.30 -26.65 -6.50
CA ALA A 83 17.41 -25.71 -6.35
C ALA A 83 16.99 -24.46 -5.56
N LEU A 84 15.79 -23.94 -5.85
CA LEU A 84 15.26 -22.78 -5.15
C LEU A 84 15.02 -23.06 -3.66
N ARG A 85 14.47 -24.23 -3.33
CA ARG A 85 14.28 -24.66 -1.92
C ARG A 85 15.60 -24.79 -1.17
N ALA A 86 16.63 -25.33 -1.82
CA ALA A 86 17.98 -25.43 -1.23
C ALA A 86 18.58 -24.03 -0.98
N TYR A 87 18.43 -23.11 -1.92
CA TYR A 87 18.86 -21.72 -1.78
C TYR A 87 18.14 -20.99 -0.64
N HIS A 88 16.81 -21.12 -0.54
CA HIS A 88 16.04 -20.54 0.56
C HIS A 88 16.48 -21.06 1.94
N ARG A 89 16.79 -22.35 2.05
CA ARG A 89 17.35 -22.92 3.29
C ARG A 89 18.72 -22.31 3.61
N ALA A 90 19.61 -22.22 2.62
CA ALA A 90 20.94 -21.63 2.81
C ALA A 90 20.89 -20.16 3.25
N GLN A 91 19.95 -19.38 2.71
CA GLN A 91 19.73 -17.98 3.13
C GLN A 91 19.37 -17.87 4.62
N LEU A 92 18.53 -18.77 5.12
CA LEU A 92 18.07 -18.75 6.51
C LEU A 92 19.14 -19.20 7.50
N ASP A 93 19.95 -20.19 7.11
CA ASP A 93 20.99 -20.73 7.97
C ASP A 93 22.24 -19.81 8.01
N GLY A 94 22.29 -18.78 7.16
CA GLY A 94 23.39 -17.81 7.12
C GLY A 94 24.72 -18.45 6.72
N THR A 95 24.68 -19.55 5.96
CA THR A 95 25.86 -20.33 5.60
C THR A 95 26.61 -19.71 4.43
N ALA A 96 27.92 -19.99 4.36
CA ALA A 96 28.80 -19.57 3.26
C ALA A 96 28.36 -20.12 1.88
N ASP A 97 27.39 -21.03 1.85
CA ASP A 97 26.92 -21.74 0.64
C ASP A 97 25.79 -21.01 -0.11
N THR A 98 25.36 -19.84 0.37
CA THR A 98 24.30 -19.05 -0.27
C THR A 98 24.65 -18.67 -1.71
N ALA A 99 25.93 -18.37 -1.99
CA ALA A 99 26.38 -18.02 -3.33
C ALA A 99 26.37 -19.21 -4.30
N ALA A 100 26.76 -20.40 -3.84
CA ALA A 100 26.78 -21.59 -4.69
C ALA A 100 25.35 -22.08 -4.99
N THR A 101 24.49 -22.13 -3.97
CA THR A 101 23.06 -22.47 -4.15
C THR A 101 22.34 -21.46 -5.05
N LYS A 102 22.71 -20.17 -5.03
CA LYS A 102 22.21 -19.18 -6.01
C LYS A 102 22.64 -19.51 -7.45
N GLN A 103 23.90 -19.89 -7.66
CA GLN A 103 24.38 -20.32 -8.98
C GLN A 103 23.64 -21.58 -9.47
N ASP A 104 23.27 -22.49 -8.55
CA ASP A 104 22.45 -23.66 -8.88
C ASP A 104 21.06 -23.27 -9.38
N VAL A 105 20.42 -22.27 -8.74
CA VAL A 105 19.14 -21.72 -9.19
C VAL A 105 19.27 -21.14 -10.60
N GLU A 106 20.31 -20.36 -10.87
CA GLU A 106 20.54 -19.75 -12.19
C GLU A 106 20.75 -20.79 -13.29
N ARG A 107 21.53 -21.84 -13.01
CA ARG A 107 21.74 -22.96 -13.94
C ARG A 107 20.45 -23.73 -14.18
N ALA A 108 19.72 -24.06 -13.12
CA ALA A 108 18.45 -24.79 -13.22
C ALA A 108 17.38 -23.96 -13.96
N ARG A 109 17.36 -22.63 -13.75
CA ARG A 109 16.49 -21.71 -14.50
C ARG A 109 16.82 -21.75 -15.98
N ALA A 110 18.09 -21.59 -16.35
CA ALA A 110 18.49 -21.57 -17.76
C ALA A 110 18.06 -22.85 -18.48
N LEU A 111 18.22 -24.01 -17.84
CA LEU A 111 17.75 -25.29 -18.36
C LEU A 111 16.21 -25.33 -18.47
N ALA A 112 15.49 -25.04 -17.38
CA ALA A 112 14.03 -25.08 -17.35
C ALA A 112 13.38 -24.14 -18.40
N VAL A 113 13.88 -22.91 -18.53
CA VAL A 113 13.41 -21.97 -19.55
C VAL A 113 13.76 -22.47 -20.96
N GLY A 114 14.97 -22.99 -21.16
CA GLY A 114 15.44 -23.46 -22.47
C GLY A 114 14.74 -24.73 -22.98
N THR A 115 14.39 -25.66 -22.09
CA THR A 115 13.83 -26.97 -22.47
C THR A 115 12.30 -27.02 -22.35
N ALA A 116 11.72 -26.38 -21.33
CA ALA A 116 10.29 -26.46 -21.04
C ALA A 116 9.52 -25.17 -21.39
N GLY A 117 10.24 -24.04 -21.52
CA GLY A 117 9.65 -22.74 -21.79
C GLY A 117 9.08 -22.04 -20.56
N MET A 118 8.80 -20.74 -20.73
CA MET A 118 8.37 -19.85 -19.64
C MET A 118 7.03 -20.24 -19.02
N GLU A 119 6.10 -20.81 -19.80
CA GLU A 119 4.78 -21.24 -19.30
C GLU A 119 4.91 -22.32 -18.21
N LYS A 120 5.80 -23.30 -18.40
CA LYS A 120 6.01 -24.38 -17.42
C LYS A 120 6.75 -23.87 -16.16
N VAL A 121 7.63 -22.87 -16.31
CA VAL A 121 8.23 -22.16 -15.17
C VAL A 121 7.19 -21.33 -14.40
N HIS A 122 6.24 -20.71 -15.11
CA HIS A 122 5.12 -20.03 -14.48
C HIS A 122 4.22 -21.01 -13.70
N ALA A 123 3.96 -22.20 -14.25
CA ALA A 123 3.22 -23.24 -13.52
C ALA A 123 3.94 -23.64 -12.21
N LEU A 124 5.26 -23.78 -12.20
CA LEU A 124 6.04 -24.03 -10.98
C LEU A 124 5.83 -22.93 -9.93
N PHE A 125 5.91 -21.65 -10.34
CA PHE A 125 5.67 -20.53 -9.43
C PHE A 125 4.29 -20.62 -8.78
N VAL A 126 3.24 -20.87 -9.57
CA VAL A 126 1.87 -20.94 -9.06
C VAL A 126 1.70 -22.10 -8.07
N VAL A 127 2.28 -23.27 -8.36
CA VAL A 127 2.27 -24.43 -7.46
C VAL A 127 2.99 -24.13 -6.15
N GLN A 128 4.20 -23.59 -6.22
CA GLN A 128 4.98 -23.25 -5.01
C GLN A 128 4.30 -22.17 -4.17
N ARG A 129 3.71 -21.14 -4.79
CA ARG A 129 2.93 -20.12 -4.08
C ARG A 129 1.74 -20.72 -3.35
N THR A 130 1.04 -21.65 -3.99
CA THR A 130 -0.12 -22.34 -3.40
C THR A 130 0.27 -23.18 -2.19
N ALA A 131 1.40 -23.90 -2.27
CA ALA A 131 1.96 -24.60 -1.11
C ALA A 131 2.39 -23.61 -0.02
N PHE A 132 3.08 -22.53 -0.40
CA PHE A 132 3.56 -21.50 0.52
C PHE A 132 2.41 -20.86 1.31
N PHE A 133 1.29 -20.52 0.66
CA PHE A 133 0.13 -19.93 1.34
C PHE A 133 -0.56 -20.87 2.32
N ARG A 134 -0.56 -22.17 2.02
CA ARG A 134 -1.05 -23.18 2.95
C ARG A 134 -0.19 -23.23 4.22
N GLU A 135 1.13 -23.20 4.04
CA GLU A 135 2.08 -23.15 5.16
C GLU A 135 1.99 -21.84 5.94
N VAL A 136 1.77 -20.71 5.27
CA VAL A 136 1.50 -19.43 5.93
C VAL A 136 0.23 -19.50 6.79
N ALA A 137 -0.85 -20.09 6.28
CA ALA A 137 -2.08 -20.27 7.07
C ALA A 137 -1.87 -21.19 8.27
N ALA A 138 -1.07 -22.25 8.11
CA ALA A 138 -0.66 -23.12 9.22
C ALA A 138 0.16 -22.35 10.27
N TYR A 139 1.11 -21.51 9.84
CA TYR A 139 1.87 -20.63 10.71
C TYR A 139 0.99 -19.61 11.44
N GLU A 140 0.04 -18.97 10.75
CA GLU A 140 -0.89 -18.01 11.36
C GLU A 140 -1.90 -18.66 12.34
N SER A 141 -2.08 -19.97 12.29
CA SER A 141 -2.96 -20.68 13.24
C SER A 141 -2.21 -21.30 14.42
N THR A 142 -0.94 -21.66 14.24
CA THR A 142 -0.15 -22.40 15.24
C THR A 142 0.96 -21.58 15.87
N GLY A 143 1.41 -20.52 15.19
CA GLY A 143 2.63 -19.76 15.51
C GLY A 143 3.93 -20.51 15.21
N VAL A 144 3.87 -21.72 14.64
CA VAL A 144 5.04 -22.57 14.37
C VAL A 144 5.42 -22.48 12.90
N GLU A 145 6.69 -22.14 12.65
CA GLU A 145 7.26 -22.09 11.31
C GLU A 145 7.75 -23.50 10.90
N SER A 146 7.15 -24.08 9.86
CA SER A 146 7.48 -25.42 9.37
C SER A 146 8.74 -25.42 8.48
N ASP A 147 9.38 -26.58 8.30
CA ASP A 147 10.48 -26.73 7.35
C ASP A 147 10.04 -26.43 5.91
N GLU A 148 8.81 -26.82 5.56
CA GLU A 148 8.22 -26.51 4.25
C GLU A 148 8.08 -24.99 4.05
N LEU A 149 7.63 -24.26 5.08
CA LEU A 149 7.55 -22.79 5.02
C LEU A 149 8.92 -22.14 4.83
N ARG A 150 9.94 -22.66 5.51
CA ARG A 150 11.33 -22.20 5.38
C ARG A 150 11.86 -22.44 3.97
N GLU A 151 11.60 -23.61 3.39
CA GLU A 151 12.06 -23.97 2.04
C GLU A 151 11.32 -23.22 0.93
N LEU A 152 10.02 -22.95 1.08
CA LEU A 152 9.24 -22.23 0.08
C LEU A 152 9.39 -20.72 0.19
N GLY A 153 9.52 -20.20 1.41
CA GLY A 153 9.53 -18.77 1.69
C GLY A 153 10.91 -18.16 1.89
N GLY A 154 11.96 -18.93 2.18
CA GLY A 154 13.29 -18.40 2.48
C GLY A 154 13.23 -17.26 3.51
N ALA A 155 13.83 -16.12 3.17
CA ALA A 155 13.84 -14.94 4.04
C ALA A 155 12.50 -14.18 4.17
N PHE A 156 11.39 -14.66 3.59
CA PHE A 156 10.09 -13.97 3.59
C PHE A 156 9.61 -13.61 4.99
N LEU A 157 9.38 -14.60 5.87
CA LEU A 157 8.88 -14.36 7.23
C LEU A 157 9.85 -13.49 8.06
N PRO A 158 11.17 -13.75 8.11
CA PRO A 158 12.12 -12.87 8.77
C PRO A 158 12.03 -11.40 8.30
N ARG A 159 11.93 -11.15 6.99
CA ARG A 159 11.81 -9.79 6.45
C ARG A 159 10.50 -9.12 6.84
N LEU A 160 9.38 -9.84 6.83
CA LEU A 160 8.10 -9.30 7.31
C LEU A 160 8.14 -8.96 8.80
N ARG A 161 8.74 -9.83 9.63
CA ARG A 161 8.93 -9.56 11.07
C ARG A 161 9.79 -8.32 11.30
N GLN A 162 10.91 -8.21 10.60
CA GLN A 162 11.79 -7.03 10.66
C GLN A 162 11.10 -5.75 10.20
N ALA A 163 10.16 -5.84 9.26
CA ALA A 163 9.35 -4.71 8.82
C ALA A 163 8.20 -4.35 9.78
N GLY A 164 7.97 -5.14 10.84
CA GLY A 164 6.82 -4.98 11.73
C GLY A 164 5.49 -5.38 11.08
N TRP A 165 5.52 -6.17 10.01
CA TRP A 165 4.34 -6.64 9.26
C TRP A 165 3.82 -8.00 9.76
N VAL A 166 4.32 -8.47 10.90
CA VAL A 166 3.81 -9.65 11.61
C VAL A 166 3.50 -9.25 13.04
N ARG A 167 2.30 -9.57 13.53
CA ARG A 167 1.87 -9.34 14.92
C ARG A 167 1.18 -10.59 15.42
N ASP A 168 1.63 -11.11 16.56
CA ASP A 168 1.08 -12.34 17.16
C ASP A 168 0.93 -13.43 16.09
N HIS A 169 2.04 -13.79 15.42
CA HIS A 169 2.11 -14.74 14.29
C HIS A 169 1.18 -14.45 13.09
N ARG A 170 0.40 -13.38 13.09
CA ARG A 170 -0.44 -12.95 11.97
C ARG A 170 0.31 -12.00 11.06
N ILE A 171 0.32 -12.30 9.76
CA ILE A 171 0.87 -11.43 8.73
C ILE A 171 -0.18 -10.35 8.42
N LEU A 172 0.22 -9.09 8.56
CA LEU A 172 -0.66 -7.92 8.39
C LEU A 172 -1.00 -7.61 6.92
N ALA A 173 -0.26 -8.20 5.98
CA ALA A 173 -0.55 -8.12 4.55
C ALA A 173 -1.80 -8.96 4.22
N SER A 174 -2.68 -8.45 3.35
CA SER A 174 -3.82 -9.19 2.79
C SER A 174 -3.34 -10.29 1.84
N ASP A 175 -4.23 -11.18 1.44
CA ASP A 175 -3.88 -12.27 0.51
C ASP A 175 -3.31 -11.74 -0.81
N ASP A 176 -3.90 -10.69 -1.39
CA ASP A 176 -3.38 -10.07 -2.61
C ASP A 176 -2.02 -9.41 -2.40
N GLU A 177 -1.81 -8.74 -1.27
CA GLU A 177 -0.51 -8.15 -0.93
C GLU A 177 0.55 -9.26 -0.74
N ARG A 178 0.20 -10.38 -0.10
CA ARG A 178 1.09 -11.55 0.03
C ARG A 178 1.43 -12.17 -1.33
N ARG A 179 0.49 -12.17 -2.28
CA ARG A 179 0.73 -12.70 -3.65
C ARG A 179 1.79 -11.89 -4.37
N VAL A 180 1.67 -10.57 -4.31
CA VAL A 180 2.63 -9.66 -4.93
C VAL A 180 4.00 -9.76 -4.25
N LEU A 181 4.05 -9.76 -2.92
CA LEU A 181 5.30 -9.92 -2.18
C LEU A 181 6.01 -11.25 -2.51
N TYR A 182 5.25 -12.35 -2.57
CA TYR A 182 5.80 -13.65 -2.94
C TYR A 182 6.30 -13.65 -4.40
N LYS A 183 5.56 -13.07 -5.34
CA LYS A 183 5.97 -12.91 -6.74
C LYS A 183 7.28 -12.14 -6.87
N MET A 184 7.42 -11.02 -6.15
CA MET A 184 8.65 -10.22 -6.14
C MET A 184 9.84 -11.01 -5.60
N MET A 185 9.69 -11.66 -4.44
CA MET A 185 10.74 -12.46 -3.84
C MET A 185 11.16 -13.59 -4.78
N TRP A 186 10.19 -14.40 -5.22
CA TRP A 186 10.43 -15.53 -6.10
C TRP A 186 11.07 -15.09 -7.42
N GLY A 187 10.56 -14.01 -8.03
CA GLY A 187 11.12 -13.44 -9.26
C GLY A 187 12.56 -13.00 -9.09
N LEU A 188 12.90 -12.31 -8.00
CA LEU A 188 14.27 -11.89 -7.70
C LEU A 188 15.20 -13.08 -7.42
N ASP A 189 14.72 -14.06 -6.66
CA ASP A 189 15.49 -15.23 -6.26
C ASP A 189 15.72 -16.21 -7.43
N VAL A 190 14.84 -16.26 -8.41
CA VAL A 190 15.08 -16.96 -9.68
C VAL A 190 15.79 -16.07 -10.70
N GLY A 191 15.72 -14.75 -10.57
CA GLY A 191 16.27 -13.79 -11.54
C GLY A 191 15.41 -13.69 -12.81
N LEU A 192 14.11 -13.54 -12.62
CA LEU A 192 13.07 -13.35 -13.64
C LEU A 192 12.21 -12.11 -13.34
N ASP A 193 12.59 -11.26 -12.38
CA ASP A 193 11.81 -10.10 -11.94
C ASP A 193 11.57 -9.03 -13.02
N GLN A 194 12.26 -9.13 -14.15
CA GLN A 194 12.09 -8.26 -15.33
C GLN A 194 11.37 -8.96 -16.50
N ASP A 195 11.10 -10.27 -16.39
CA ASP A 195 10.54 -11.08 -17.48
C ASP A 195 9.05 -11.33 -17.26
N ALA A 196 8.26 -11.33 -18.34
CA ALA A 196 6.87 -11.76 -18.25
C ALA A 196 6.79 -13.28 -17.99
N PRO A 197 5.88 -13.76 -17.12
CA PRO A 197 4.83 -13.00 -16.42
C PRO A 197 5.22 -12.54 -15.00
N PHE A 198 6.50 -12.56 -14.64
CA PHE A 198 7.02 -12.32 -13.29
C PHE A 198 7.28 -10.86 -12.95
N VAL A 199 7.49 -10.01 -13.96
CA VAL A 199 7.42 -8.55 -13.79
C VAL A 199 6.04 -8.15 -13.26
N LEU A 200 6.01 -7.18 -12.33
CA LEU A 200 4.74 -6.69 -11.79
C LEU A 200 4.00 -5.84 -12.82
N ASP A 201 2.72 -6.14 -13.04
CA ASP A 201 1.83 -5.27 -13.80
C ASP A 201 1.40 -4.03 -12.98
N LEU A 202 0.61 -3.14 -13.59
CA LEU A 202 0.16 -1.92 -12.92
C LEU A 202 -0.67 -2.20 -11.66
N GLU A 203 -1.54 -3.20 -11.69
CA GLU A 203 -2.44 -3.51 -10.57
C GLU A 203 -1.68 -4.18 -9.42
N GLU A 204 -0.72 -5.06 -9.74
CA GLU A 204 0.20 -5.64 -8.76
C GLU A 204 1.08 -4.55 -8.12
N ARG A 205 1.57 -3.57 -8.90
CA ARG A 205 2.29 -2.41 -8.36
C ARG A 205 1.39 -1.56 -7.45
N ARG A 206 0.12 -1.35 -7.81
CA ARG A 206 -0.83 -0.64 -6.95
C ARG A 206 -1.08 -1.38 -5.64
N ILE A 207 -1.23 -2.71 -5.67
CA ILE A 207 -1.34 -3.55 -4.46
C ILE A 207 -0.10 -3.39 -3.57
N LEU A 208 1.10 -3.46 -4.16
CA LEU A 208 2.35 -3.29 -3.41
C LEU A 208 2.42 -1.92 -2.73
N TYR A 209 2.09 -0.86 -3.44
CA TYR A 209 2.13 0.48 -2.88
C TYR A 209 0.99 0.75 -1.90
N ARG A 210 -0.17 0.10 -2.07
CA ARG A 210 -1.22 0.09 -1.05
C ARG A 210 -0.71 -0.48 0.27
N LEU A 211 0.01 -1.61 0.24
CA LEU A 211 0.66 -2.17 1.43
C LEU A 211 1.63 -1.17 2.06
N TYR A 212 2.52 -0.59 1.25
CA TYR A 212 3.52 0.38 1.72
C TYR A 212 2.88 1.60 2.38
N LEU A 213 1.83 2.17 1.80
CA LEU A 213 1.17 3.34 2.36
C LEU A 213 0.35 3.02 3.61
N ARG A 214 -0.20 1.81 3.70
CA ARG A 214 -0.98 1.35 4.86
C ARG A 214 -0.11 0.95 6.04
N LEU A 215 1.02 0.28 5.77
CA LEU A 215 1.96 -0.24 6.76
C LEU A 215 3.37 0.33 6.53
N PRO A 216 3.57 1.65 6.68
CA PRO A 216 4.89 2.23 6.53
C PRO A 216 5.84 1.72 7.61
N HIS A 217 7.11 1.65 7.28
CA HIS A 217 8.18 1.28 8.20
C HIS A 217 9.40 2.16 7.94
N PRO A 218 10.34 2.26 8.88
CA PRO A 218 11.64 2.87 8.62
C PRO A 218 12.38 2.17 7.46
N PRO A 219 13.26 2.89 6.74
CA PRO A 219 14.17 2.29 5.77
C PRO A 219 14.97 1.12 6.37
N GLU A 220 15.19 0.06 5.59
CA GLU A 220 15.78 -1.21 6.05
C GLU A 220 17.10 -1.01 6.82
N HIS A 221 18.00 -0.19 6.29
CA HIS A 221 19.31 0.09 6.90
C HIS A 221 19.24 0.77 8.28
N LEU A 222 18.11 1.39 8.65
CA LEU A 222 17.93 2.04 9.95
C LEU A 222 17.23 1.16 10.98
N ARG A 223 16.57 0.08 10.56
CA ARG A 223 15.74 -0.74 11.46
C ARG A 223 16.54 -1.41 12.57
N VAL A 224 17.73 -1.89 12.26
CA VAL A 224 18.63 -2.52 13.25
C VAL A 224 19.07 -1.50 14.31
N THR A 225 19.37 -0.28 13.89
CA THR A 225 19.76 0.81 14.79
C THR A 225 18.60 1.19 15.72
N LEU A 226 17.39 1.34 15.17
CA LEU A 226 16.19 1.65 15.96
C LEU A 226 15.84 0.53 16.93
N ALA A 227 15.94 -0.74 16.50
CA ALA A 227 15.71 -1.89 17.37
C ALA A 227 16.69 -1.91 18.55
N LYS A 228 17.98 -1.68 18.31
CA LYS A 228 18.99 -1.55 19.36
C LYS A 228 18.69 -0.35 20.28
N ALA A 229 18.30 0.80 19.73
CA ALA A 229 17.96 1.97 20.53
C ALA A 229 16.79 1.68 21.48
N LYS A 230 15.76 0.95 21.03
CA LYS A 230 14.65 0.50 21.87
C LYS A 230 15.09 -0.41 23.00
N GLU A 231 15.97 -1.37 22.71
CA GLU A 231 16.50 -2.31 23.71
C GLU A 231 17.34 -1.59 24.80
N HIS A 232 18.05 -0.54 24.44
CA HIS A 232 18.93 0.20 25.35
C HIS A 232 18.26 1.38 26.06
N ALA A 233 16.99 1.67 25.75
CA ALA A 233 16.23 2.74 26.39
C ALA A 233 16.00 2.42 27.87
N ARG A 234 16.35 3.36 28.74
CA ARG A 234 16.42 3.14 30.20
C ARG A 234 15.12 3.47 30.92
N ASP A 235 14.31 4.33 30.31
CA ASP A 235 13.06 4.82 30.88
C ASP A 235 12.00 5.08 29.80
N ALA A 236 10.77 5.37 30.26
CA ALA A 236 9.63 5.61 29.38
C ALA A 236 9.81 6.83 28.47
N ALA A 237 10.59 7.83 28.88
CA ALA A 237 10.82 9.03 28.08
C ALA A 237 11.81 8.77 26.95
N GLU A 238 12.86 7.97 27.19
CA GLU A 238 13.76 7.48 26.15
C GLU A 238 13.03 6.55 25.17
N CYS A 239 12.19 5.63 25.66
CA CYS A 239 11.35 4.80 24.78
C CYS A 239 10.47 5.65 23.87
N ALA A 240 9.77 6.65 24.44
CA ALA A 240 8.90 7.55 23.67
C ALA A 240 9.69 8.32 22.59
N LYS A 241 10.91 8.78 22.88
CA LYS A 241 11.77 9.44 21.88
C LYS A 241 12.15 8.52 20.73
N VAL A 242 12.49 7.26 21.01
CA VAL A 242 12.83 6.29 19.96
C VAL A 242 11.60 5.95 19.11
N GLU A 243 10.42 5.84 19.72
CA GLU A 243 9.16 5.66 19.01
C GLU A 243 8.81 6.87 18.13
N ASP A 244 9.01 8.10 18.62
CA ASP A 244 8.83 9.32 17.84
C ASP A 244 9.76 9.37 16.63
N GLU A 245 11.04 9.02 16.81
CA GLU A 245 12.01 8.94 15.72
C GLU A 245 11.62 7.87 14.70
N GLU A 246 11.23 6.68 15.16
CA GLU A 246 10.76 5.61 14.28
C GLU A 246 9.53 6.03 13.46
N ARG A 247 8.55 6.69 14.09
CA ARG A 247 7.37 7.24 13.41
C ARG A 247 7.75 8.27 12.36
N ALA A 248 8.66 9.19 12.69
CA ALA A 248 9.15 10.18 11.73
C ALA A 248 9.89 9.54 10.55
N MET A 249 10.71 8.51 10.78
CA MET A 249 11.42 7.78 9.71
C MET A 249 10.46 6.97 8.83
N ALA A 250 9.44 6.35 9.41
CA ALA A 250 8.39 5.67 8.67
C ALA A 250 7.60 6.64 7.77
N GLU A 251 7.32 7.85 8.25
CA GLU A 251 6.65 8.86 7.43
C GLU A 251 7.54 9.43 6.30
N LYS A 252 8.84 9.64 6.55
CA LYS A 252 9.79 9.98 5.46
C LYS A 252 9.85 8.90 4.40
N TRP A 253 9.84 7.63 4.83
CA TRP A 253 9.78 6.51 3.89
C TRP A 253 8.45 6.51 3.11
N ARG A 254 7.32 6.83 3.76
CA ARG A 254 6.02 6.97 3.10
C ARG A 254 6.04 8.08 2.03
N VAL A 255 6.64 9.24 2.33
CA VAL A 255 6.85 10.33 1.34
C VAL A 255 7.57 9.81 0.10
N SER A 256 8.69 9.09 0.28
CA SER A 256 9.41 8.48 -0.84
C SER A 256 8.54 7.52 -1.65
N LYS A 257 7.70 6.69 -0.99
CA LYS A 257 6.78 5.78 -1.69
C LYS A 257 5.65 6.49 -2.41
N ILE A 258 5.12 7.58 -1.85
CA ILE A 258 4.12 8.43 -2.53
C ILE A 258 4.70 9.01 -3.81
N THR A 259 5.93 9.53 -3.77
CA THR A 259 6.61 10.08 -4.96
C THR A 259 6.77 9.03 -6.05
N VAL A 260 7.32 7.85 -5.72
CA VAL A 260 7.50 6.79 -6.72
C VAL A 260 6.16 6.30 -7.27
N LEU A 261 5.11 6.19 -6.45
CA LEU A 261 3.77 5.84 -6.93
C LEU A 261 3.27 6.84 -7.98
N GLY A 262 3.39 8.13 -7.72
CA GLY A 262 2.99 9.18 -8.66
C GLY A 262 3.74 9.17 -9.99
N GLU A 263 4.98 8.68 -10.01
CA GLU A 263 5.78 8.58 -11.24
C GLU A 263 5.24 7.53 -12.22
N PHE A 264 4.69 6.41 -11.73
CA PHE A 264 4.18 5.33 -12.59
C PHE A 264 2.66 5.22 -12.66
N ASP A 265 1.93 5.83 -11.71
CA ASP A 265 0.48 5.86 -11.69
C ASP A 265 -0.04 7.31 -11.72
N PRO A 266 -0.25 7.88 -12.92
CA PRO A 266 -0.74 9.25 -13.06
C PRO A 266 -2.14 9.48 -12.49
N THR A 267 -2.90 8.41 -12.20
CA THR A 267 -4.24 8.52 -11.61
C THR A 267 -4.19 8.73 -10.10
N TYR A 268 -3.05 8.48 -9.47
CA TYR A 268 -2.88 8.63 -8.04
C TYR A 268 -2.75 10.13 -7.65
N PRO A 269 -3.49 10.61 -6.63
CA PRO A 269 -3.48 12.03 -6.24
C PRO A 269 -2.23 12.39 -5.42
N THR A 270 -1.08 12.40 -6.09
CA THR A 270 0.26 12.49 -5.50
C THR A 270 0.44 13.72 -4.61
N GLU A 271 0.12 14.92 -5.09
CA GLU A 271 0.29 16.15 -4.31
C GLU A 271 -0.61 16.16 -3.07
N TYR A 272 -1.83 15.63 -3.17
CA TYR A 272 -2.72 15.53 -2.02
C TYR A 272 -2.13 14.59 -0.95
N ALA A 273 -1.61 13.44 -1.36
CA ALA A 273 -0.97 12.48 -0.48
C ALA A 273 0.30 13.04 0.18
N LEU A 274 1.15 13.74 -0.59
CA LEU A 274 2.35 14.40 -0.07
C LEU A 274 1.99 15.48 0.97
N GLY A 275 0.94 16.27 0.71
CA GLY A 275 0.46 17.28 1.66
C GLY A 275 0.11 16.69 3.02
N ILE A 276 -0.52 15.51 3.05
CA ILE A 276 -0.84 14.78 4.28
C ILE A 276 0.44 14.29 4.97
N ALA A 277 1.34 13.66 4.23
CA ALA A 277 2.57 13.09 4.79
C ALA A 277 3.48 14.18 5.38
N HIS A 278 3.66 15.31 4.69
CA HIS A 278 4.41 16.46 5.21
C HIS A 278 3.75 17.08 6.45
N TYR A 279 2.41 17.16 6.49
CA TYR A 279 1.72 17.64 7.69
C TYR A 279 2.03 16.77 8.92
N ARG A 280 2.02 15.43 8.76
CA ARG A 280 2.34 14.48 9.83
C ARG A 280 3.80 14.53 10.28
N LEU A 281 4.70 14.96 9.39
CA LEU A 281 6.11 15.23 9.71
C LEU A 281 6.32 16.57 10.43
N GLY A 282 5.28 17.39 10.59
CA GLY A 282 5.38 18.76 11.10
C GLY A 282 5.92 19.76 10.08
N ASP A 283 6.13 19.36 8.82
CA ASP A 283 6.52 20.26 7.74
C ASP A 283 5.27 20.93 7.13
N TYR A 284 4.71 21.86 7.89
CA TYR A 284 3.47 22.55 7.53
C TYR A 284 3.62 23.44 6.30
N VAL A 285 4.83 23.96 6.04
CA VAL A 285 5.12 24.78 4.85
C VAL A 285 5.11 23.93 3.59
N ALA A 286 5.80 22.78 3.57
CA ALA A 286 5.75 21.85 2.45
C ALA A 286 4.33 21.31 2.24
N SER A 287 3.65 20.95 3.33
CA SER A 287 2.25 20.51 3.31
C SER A 287 1.32 21.51 2.62
N ALA A 288 1.39 22.79 2.98
CA ALA A 288 0.59 23.83 2.35
C ALA A 288 0.93 24.01 0.86
N ALA A 289 2.21 23.91 0.49
CA ALA A 289 2.63 23.99 -0.91
C ALA A 289 2.09 22.82 -1.75
N ASP A 290 2.08 21.60 -1.20
CA ASP A 290 1.50 20.41 -1.84
C ASP A 290 -0.01 20.54 -2.05
N PHE A 291 -0.77 20.94 -1.04
CA PHE A 291 -2.22 21.11 -1.19
C PHE A 291 -2.58 22.22 -2.18
N ARG A 292 -1.80 23.30 -2.26
CA ARG A 292 -1.97 24.33 -3.31
C ARG A 292 -1.76 23.74 -4.69
N ARG A 293 -0.66 23.01 -4.92
CA ARG A 293 -0.40 22.35 -6.22
C ARG A 293 -1.52 21.38 -6.60
N HIS A 294 -2.06 20.63 -5.63
CA HIS A 294 -3.21 19.76 -5.87
C HIS A 294 -4.44 20.55 -6.34
N LEU A 295 -4.80 21.63 -5.63
CA LEU A 295 -5.95 22.48 -5.95
C LEU A 295 -5.82 23.21 -7.28
N ASP A 296 -4.60 23.64 -7.63
CA ASP A 296 -4.32 24.30 -8.92
C ASP A 296 -4.56 23.33 -10.09
N ARG A 297 -4.19 22.05 -9.92
CA ARG A 297 -4.38 21.00 -10.93
C ARG A 297 -5.80 20.41 -10.93
N HIS A 298 -6.45 20.40 -9.78
CA HIS A 298 -7.78 19.82 -9.57
C HIS A 298 -8.71 20.85 -8.90
N PRO A 299 -9.09 21.91 -9.64
CA PRO A 299 -9.94 22.98 -9.11
C PRO A 299 -11.34 22.48 -8.72
N SER A 300 -11.71 21.29 -9.19
CA SER A 300 -12.91 20.56 -8.78
C SER A 300 -12.59 19.06 -8.74
N GLY A 301 -13.34 18.31 -7.93
CA GLY A 301 -13.14 16.88 -7.77
C GLY A 301 -13.53 16.39 -6.36
N PRO A 302 -13.52 15.06 -6.15
CA PRO A 302 -13.94 14.46 -4.88
C PRO A 302 -13.04 14.85 -3.69
N LEU A 303 -11.79 15.24 -3.95
CA LEU A 303 -10.82 15.63 -2.91
C LEU A 303 -10.68 17.15 -2.71
N THR A 304 -11.24 17.99 -3.59
CA THR A 304 -11.01 19.45 -3.59
C THR A 304 -11.42 20.10 -2.27
N LEU A 305 -12.61 19.81 -1.74
CA LEU A 305 -13.08 20.40 -0.48
C LEU A 305 -12.21 19.95 0.71
N ARG A 306 -11.78 18.68 0.73
CA ARG A 306 -10.86 18.18 1.77
C ARG A 306 -9.50 18.85 1.67
N ALA A 307 -8.96 18.99 0.47
CA ALA A 307 -7.69 19.67 0.23
C ALA A 307 -7.72 21.14 0.69
N GLN A 308 -8.83 21.86 0.49
CA GLN A 308 -9.01 23.23 1.01
C GLN A 308 -9.00 23.27 2.54
N ASN A 309 -9.69 22.32 3.19
CA ASN A 309 -9.69 22.18 4.65
C ASN A 309 -8.28 21.90 5.20
N TYR A 310 -7.56 21.01 4.53
CA TYR A 310 -6.21 20.59 4.92
C TYR A 310 -5.17 21.69 4.67
N LEU A 311 -5.28 22.43 3.57
CA LEU A 311 -4.49 23.63 3.31
C LEU A 311 -4.68 24.66 4.42
N LYS A 312 -5.92 24.92 4.84
CA LYS A 312 -6.20 25.84 5.94
C LYS A 312 -5.59 25.37 7.25
N ALA A 313 -5.67 24.07 7.56
CA ALA A 313 -5.04 23.50 8.75
C ALA A 313 -3.51 23.61 8.71
N ALA A 314 -2.88 23.36 7.55
CA ALA A 314 -1.44 23.50 7.37
C ALA A 314 -0.97 24.94 7.59
N LEU A 315 -1.69 25.92 7.03
CA LEU A 315 -1.35 27.33 7.21
C LEU A 315 -1.47 27.78 8.68
N GLN A 316 -2.54 27.39 9.36
CA GLN A 316 -2.72 27.71 10.79
C GLN A 316 -1.63 27.06 11.67
N ALA A 317 -1.25 25.82 11.38
CA ALA A 317 -0.19 25.14 12.11
C ALA A 317 1.19 25.80 11.87
N ALA A 318 1.46 26.24 10.64
CA ALA A 318 2.69 26.97 10.32
C ALA A 318 2.79 28.32 11.08
N GLU A 319 1.68 29.06 11.19
CA GLU A 319 1.63 30.32 11.94
C GLU A 319 1.84 30.13 13.45
N GLY A 320 1.33 29.04 14.02
CA GLY A 320 1.48 28.74 15.46
C GLY A 320 2.83 28.15 15.86
N THR A 321 3.70 27.83 14.91
CA THR A 321 5.06 27.29 15.15
C THR A 321 6.15 28.38 15.12
N LEU A 322 5.81 29.59 14.67
CA LEU A 322 6.67 30.78 14.66
C LEU A 322 6.67 31.47 16.04
#